data_AF-A0A7C4X4U0-F1
#
_entry.id   AF-A0A7C4X4U0-F1
#
_cell.length_a   1.000
_cell.length_b   1.000
_cell.length_c   1.000
_cell.angle_alpha   90.00
_cell.angle_beta   90.00
_cell.angle_gamma   90.00
#
_symmetry.space_group_name_H-M   'P 1'
#
loop_
_entity.id
_entity.type
_entity.pdbx_description
1 polymer ?
#
loop_
_entity_poly.entity_id
_entity_poly.type
_entity_poly.pdbx_seq_one_letter_code
_entity_poly.pdbx_strand_id
1 'polypeptide(L)'
;MPGPLGTMGGIRGLWSVLAEISDAGEREDLALVAVALQVHFSDRRLVRERAIVEFMAIRFGWDPSRTRRHLEALVRRGVLRCARDLADNWAKAFEVLDRPHVPADVAVEMAG
;
A
#
# COMPACT_ATOMS: atom_id res chain seq x y z
N MET A 1 32.01 -5.50 -16.71
CA MET A 1 30.67 -5.90 -17.18
C MET A 1 30.15 -7.02 -16.30
N PRO A 2 28.99 -6.88 -15.64
CA PRO A 2 28.24 -8.01 -15.12
C PRO A 2 27.03 -8.32 -16.02
N GLY A 3 26.91 -9.61 -16.38
CA GLY A 3 25.84 -10.18 -17.19
C GLY A 3 24.56 -10.49 -16.40
N PRO A 4 23.54 -11.06 -17.09
CA PRO A 4 22.13 -10.85 -16.77
C PRO A 4 21.65 -11.82 -15.68
N LEU A 5 21.16 -11.26 -14.58
CA LEU A 5 20.40 -12.02 -13.59
C LEU A 5 18.93 -12.02 -14.01
N GLY A 6 18.53 -13.18 -14.51
CA GLY A 6 17.30 -13.89 -14.15
C GLY A 6 16.08 -13.05 -13.79
N THR A 7 15.11 -13.11 -14.68
CA THR A 7 13.69 -12.81 -14.48
C THR A 7 13.14 -13.55 -13.26
N MET A 8 13.15 -12.92 -12.09
CA MET A 8 12.25 -13.19 -10.97
C MET A 8 11.45 -11.91 -10.77
N GLY A 9 10.11 -12.01 -10.76
CA GLY A 9 9.20 -10.86 -10.62
C GLY A 9 9.57 -10.03 -9.40
N GLY A 10 10.40 -9.01 -9.63
CA GLY A 10 11.01 -8.22 -8.58
C GLY A 10 9.91 -7.49 -7.85
N ILE A 11 9.91 -7.62 -6.53
CA ILE A 11 9.20 -6.71 -5.64
C ILE A 11 9.68 -5.30 -6.04
N ARG A 12 8.87 -4.57 -6.81
CA ARG A 12 9.22 -3.23 -7.23
C ARG A 12 9.04 -2.33 -6.03
N GLY A 13 10.07 -1.53 -5.74
CA GLY A 13 10.03 -0.57 -4.66
C GLY A 13 8.81 0.34 -4.77
N LEU A 14 8.09 0.63 -3.67
CA LEU A 14 6.92 1.53 -3.68
C LEU A 14 7.21 2.83 -4.44
N TRP A 15 8.34 3.47 -4.14
CA TRP A 15 8.75 4.72 -4.77
C TRP A 15 9.01 4.57 -6.27
N SER A 16 9.58 3.43 -6.71
CA SER A 16 9.75 3.14 -8.13
C SER A 16 8.42 2.93 -8.84
N VAL A 17 7.47 2.25 -8.19
CA VAL A 17 6.11 2.07 -8.72
C VAL A 17 5.39 3.41 -8.84
N LEU A 18 5.49 4.29 -7.84
CA LEU A 18 4.87 5.62 -7.84
C LEU A 18 5.50 6.54 -8.90
N ALA A 19 6.82 6.47 -9.11
CA ALA A 19 7.51 7.28 -10.11
C ALA A 19 7.04 7.01 -11.55
N GLU A 20 6.53 5.81 -11.84
CA GLU A 20 5.99 5.44 -13.14
C GLU A 20 4.56 5.95 -13.39
N ILE A 21 3.89 6.51 -12.38
CA ILE A 21 2.50 6.98 -12.50
C ILE A 21 2.51 8.40 -13.00
N SER A 22 2.02 8.65 -14.21
CA SER A 22 2.03 9.98 -14.82
C SER A 22 1.05 10.96 -14.17
N ASP A 23 -0.10 10.46 -13.68
CA ASP A 23 -1.11 11.28 -13.02
C ASP A 23 -0.66 11.62 -11.59
N ALA A 24 -0.56 12.92 -11.29
CA ALA A 24 -0.05 13.38 -10.00
C ALA A 24 -1.02 13.06 -8.85
N GLY A 25 -2.34 13.13 -9.10
CA GLY A 25 -3.36 12.82 -8.09
C GLY A 25 -3.42 11.34 -7.75
N GLU A 26 -3.40 10.46 -8.76
CA GLU A 26 -3.32 9.01 -8.56
C GLU A 26 -2.04 8.63 -7.83
N ARG A 27 -0.90 9.26 -8.17
CA ARG A 27 0.37 9.01 -7.49
C ARG A 27 0.30 9.39 -6.01
N GLU A 28 -0.23 10.56 -5.70
CA GLU A 28 -0.38 11.03 -4.32
C GLU A 28 -1.34 10.13 -3.53
N ASP A 29 -2.49 9.79 -4.10
CA ASP A 29 -3.46 8.91 -3.46
C ASP A 29 -2.88 7.53 -3.13
N LEU A 30 -2.12 6.95 -4.06
CA LEU A 30 -1.46 5.66 -3.86
C LEU A 30 -0.34 5.76 -2.82
N ALA A 31 0.40 6.87 -2.80
CA ALA A 31 1.42 7.14 -1.79
C ALA A 31 0.79 7.21 -0.39
N LEU A 32 -0.32 7.95 -0.24
CA LEU A 32 -1.03 8.08 1.03
C LEU A 32 -1.50 6.73 1.59
N VAL A 33 -2.12 5.89 0.75
CA VAL A 33 -2.56 4.55 1.18
C VAL A 33 -1.39 3.66 1.56
N ALA A 34 -0.31 3.68 0.76
CA ALA A 34 0.86 2.85 1.03
C ALA A 34 1.62 3.28 2.29
N VAL A 35 1.79 4.58 2.50
CA VAL A 35 2.40 5.15 3.71
C VAL A 35 1.51 4.86 4.93
N ALA A 36 0.19 5.03 4.83
CA ALA A 36 -0.71 4.72 5.93
C ALA A 36 -0.58 3.25 6.37
N LEU A 37 -0.48 2.32 5.42
CA LEU A 37 -0.20 0.90 5.68
C LEU A 37 1.16 0.68 6.35
N GLN A 38 2.20 1.39 5.91
CA GLN A 38 3.55 1.24 6.45
C GLN A 38 3.74 1.87 7.83
N VAL A 39 3.03 2.95 8.14
CA VAL A 39 3.17 3.67 9.41
C VAL A 39 2.19 3.14 10.46
N HIS A 40 0.89 3.14 10.17
CA HIS A 40 -0.14 2.79 11.17
C HIS A 40 -0.37 1.29 11.35
N PHE A 41 0.02 0.51 10.35
CA PHE A 41 -0.14 -0.94 10.39
C PHE A 41 1.20 -1.68 10.31
N SER A 42 2.30 -0.98 10.65
CA SER A 42 3.68 -1.49 10.66
C SER A 42 3.86 -2.81 11.43
N ASP A 43 3.21 -2.92 12.60
CA ASP A 43 3.25 -4.09 13.48
C ASP A 43 2.43 -5.28 12.95
N ARG A 44 1.57 -5.06 11.96
CA ARG A 44 0.66 -6.08 11.44
C ARG A 44 1.17 -6.60 10.11
N ARG A 45 1.42 -7.91 10.07
CA ARG A 45 1.77 -8.60 8.81
C ARG A 45 0.63 -8.57 7.79
N LEU A 46 -0.62 -8.68 8.27
CA LEU A 46 -1.84 -8.68 7.46
C LEU A 46 -2.83 -7.66 8.02
N VAL A 47 -3.32 -6.78 7.15
CA VAL A 47 -4.24 -5.70 7.50
C VAL A 47 -5.56 -5.89 6.76
N ARG A 48 -6.68 -5.96 7.49
CA ARG A 48 -8.00 -6.13 6.88
C ARG A 48 -8.41 -4.90 6.06
N GLU A 49 -9.04 -5.12 4.91
CA GLU A 49 -9.57 -4.04 4.05
C GLU A 49 -10.39 -3.03 4.85
N ARG A 50 -11.29 -3.55 5.70
CA ARG A 50 -12.19 -2.74 6.51
C ARG A 50 -11.44 -1.76 7.40
N ALA A 51 -10.37 -2.20 8.06
CA ALA A 51 -9.58 -1.33 8.94
C ALA A 51 -8.89 -0.21 8.15
N ILE A 52 -8.40 -0.51 6.95
CA ILE A 52 -7.76 0.48 6.07
C ILE A 52 -8.79 1.49 5.58
N VAL A 53 -9.94 1.01 5.13
CA VAL A 53 -11.06 1.83 4.65
C VAL A 53 -11.56 2.76 5.76
N GLU A 54 -11.79 2.24 6.97
CA GLU A 54 -12.23 3.02 8.12
C GLU A 54 -11.18 4.08 8.49
N PHE A 55 -9.89 3.71 8.52
CA PHE A 55 -8.80 4.65 8.78
C PHE A 55 -8.75 5.79 7.76
N MET A 56 -8.78 5.48 6.46
CA MET A 56 -8.72 6.49 5.40
C MET A 56 -9.97 7.39 5.40
N ALA A 57 -11.14 6.84 5.71
CA ALA A 57 -12.38 7.60 5.84
C ALA A 57 -12.30 8.60 7.01
N ILE A 58 -11.78 8.17 8.17
CA ILE A 58 -11.64 9.04 9.35
C ILE A 58 -10.56 10.10 9.13
N ARG A 59 -9.39 9.71 8.61
CA ARG A 59 -8.21 10.59 8.54
C ARG A 59 -8.24 11.56 7.36
N PHE A 60 -8.84 11.16 6.24
CA PHE A 60 -8.82 11.93 4.99
C PHE A 60 -10.21 12.21 4.41
N GLY A 61 -11.28 11.74 5.06
CA GLY A 61 -12.66 11.91 4.56
C GLY A 61 -12.93 11.12 3.28
N TRP A 62 -12.16 10.05 3.02
CA TRP A 62 -12.27 9.30 1.77
C TRP A 62 -13.50 8.39 1.74
N ASP A 63 -14.12 8.35 0.56
CA ASP A 63 -15.17 7.40 0.27
C ASP A 63 -14.60 5.96 0.28
N PRO A 64 -15.29 4.96 0.87
CA PRO A 64 -14.82 3.58 0.93
C PRO A 64 -14.44 2.99 -0.43
N SER A 65 -15.16 3.40 -1.47
CA SER A 65 -14.94 2.99 -2.85
C SER A 65 -13.58 3.48 -3.39
N ARG A 66 -13.16 4.70 -3.03
CA ARG A 66 -11.86 5.29 -3.40
C ARG A 66 -10.72 4.48 -2.80
N THR A 67 -10.77 4.19 -1.50
CA THR A 67 -9.71 3.43 -0.83
C THR A 67 -9.57 2.02 -1.41
N ARG A 68 -10.68 1.33 -1.67
CA ARG A 68 -10.67 -0.01 -2.30
C ARG A 68 -10.02 0.01 -3.68
N ARG A 69 -10.36 1.00 -4.52
CA ARG A 69 -9.77 1.13 -5.86
C ARG A 69 -8.25 1.30 -5.80
N HIS A 70 -7.75 2.09 -4.86
CA HIS A 70 -6.32 2.30 -4.67
C HIS A 70 -5.61 1.07 -4.11
N LEU A 71 -6.23 0.34 -3.17
CA LEU A 71 -5.71 -0.94 -2.69
C LEU A 71 -5.56 -1.95 -3.82
N GLU A 72 -6.56 -2.09 -4.69
CA GLU A 72 -6.48 -2.97 -5.85
C GLU A 72 -5.42 -2.53 -6.86
N ALA A 73 -5.24 -1.22 -7.04
CA ALA A 73 -4.17 -0.68 -7.89
C ALA A 73 -2.77 -1.01 -7.33
N LEU A 74 -2.56 -0.86 -6.02
CA LEU A 74 -1.31 -1.24 -5.35
C LEU A 74 -1.04 -2.75 -5.44
N VAL A 75 -2.07 -3.58 -5.36
CA VAL A 75 -1.94 -5.04 -5.56
C VAL A 75 -1.54 -5.38 -6.99
N ARG A 76 -2.20 -4.78 -7.99
CA ARG A 76 -1.85 -5.00 -9.41
C ARG A 76 -0.42 -4.59 -9.73
N ARG A 77 0.11 -3.60 -9.01
CA ARG A 77 1.48 -3.09 -9.17
C ARG A 77 2.52 -3.85 -8.32
N GLY A 78 2.11 -4.84 -7.54
CA GLY A 78 3.01 -5.68 -6.73
C GLY A 78 3.53 -5.04 -5.45
N VAL A 79 2.96 -3.90 -5.03
CA VAL A 79 3.31 -3.23 -3.76
C VAL A 79 2.65 -3.94 -2.57
N LEU A 80 1.40 -4.37 -2.77
CA LEU A 80 0.63 -5.11 -1.78
C LEU A 80 0.34 -6.53 -2.26
N ARG A 81 0.28 -7.46 -1.33
CA ARG A 81 -0.29 -8.78 -1.53
C ARG A 81 -1.68 -8.81 -0.93
N CYS A 82 -2.68 -9.14 -1.76
CA CYS A 82 -4.01 -9.45 -1.27
C CYS A 82 -4.05 -10.92 -0.85
N ALA A 83 -4.36 -11.16 0.41
CA ALA A 83 -4.71 -12.47 0.95
C ALA A 83 -6.20 -12.48 1.32
N ARG A 84 -6.83 -13.64 1.23
CA ARG A 84 -8.16 -13.84 1.82
C ARG A 84 -7.98 -14.44 3.20
N ASP A 85 -8.52 -13.77 4.20
CA ASP A 85 -8.58 -14.31 5.56
C ASP A 85 -9.68 -15.39 5.60
N LEU A 86 -9.25 -16.66 5.63
CA LEU A 86 -10.13 -17.82 5.70
C LEU A 86 -10.83 -17.96 7.06
N ALA A 87 -10.29 -17.35 8.11
CA ALA A 87 -10.86 -17.41 9.46
C ALA A 87 -11.99 -16.39 9.67
N ASP A 88 -12.07 -15.34 8.83
CA ASP A 88 -13.00 -14.23 8.99
C ASP A 88 -13.87 -14.01 7.72
N ASN A 89 -14.65 -15.03 7.37
CA ASN A 89 -15.70 -14.95 6.33
C ASN A 89 -15.22 -14.43 4.94
N TRP A 90 -14.01 -14.83 4.50
CA TRP A 90 -13.42 -14.40 3.23
C TRP A 90 -13.12 -12.89 3.13
N ALA A 91 -12.91 -12.21 4.26
CA ALA A 91 -12.49 -10.81 4.24
C ALA A 91 -11.14 -10.66 3.50
N LYS A 92 -11.05 -9.62 2.64
CA LYS A 92 -9.79 -9.25 2.00
C LYS A 92 -8.84 -8.66 3.05
N ALA A 93 -7.62 -9.17 3.08
CA ALA A 93 -6.53 -8.66 3.90
C ALA A 93 -5.33 -8.33 3.00
N PHE A 94 -4.55 -7.32 3.37
CA PHE A 94 -3.44 -6.82 2.60
C PHE A 94 -2.15 -6.91 3.42
N GLU A 95 -1.10 -7.44 2.79
CA GLU A 95 0.26 -7.48 3.30
C GLU A 95 1.13 -6.57 2.43
N VAL A 96 1.93 -5.71 3.06
CA VAL A 96 2.88 -4.85 2.35
C VAL A 96 4.09 -5.69 1.95
N LEU A 97 4.32 -5.86 0.64
CA LEU A 97 5.42 -6.66 0.11
C LEU A 97 6.75 -5.89 0.10
N ASP A 98 6.66 -4.58 -0.09
CA ASP A 98 7.81 -3.67 -0.08
C ASP A 98 7.61 -2.59 0.97
N ARG A 99 8.52 -2.54 1.95
CA ARG A 99 8.59 -1.48 2.97
C ARG A 99 9.84 -0.65 2.73
N PRO A 100 9.86 0.25 1.74
CA PRO A 100 10.95 1.19 1.64
C PRO A 100 10.93 2.11 2.86
N HIS A 101 12.07 2.67 3.20
CA HIS A 101 12.15 3.64 4.27
C HIS A 101 11.21 4.82 3.96
N VAL A 102 10.21 5.02 4.81
CA VAL A 102 9.40 6.24 4.81
C VAL A 102 10.24 7.32 5.50
N PRO A 103 10.50 8.48 4.85
CA PRO A 103 11.20 9.60 5.48
C PRO A 103 10.51 10.02 6.78
N ALA A 104 11.29 10.36 7.80
CA ALA A 104 10.78 10.63 9.15
C ALA A 104 9.74 11.76 9.18
N ASP A 105 9.90 12.79 8.36
CA ASP A 105 8.97 13.91 8.26
C ASP A 105 7.57 13.44 7.84
N VAL A 106 7.49 12.60 6.79
CA VAL A 106 6.24 12.02 6.30
C VAL A 106 5.64 11.06 7.34
N ALA A 107 6.48 10.32 8.07
CA ALA A 107 6.00 9.42 9.11
C ALA A 107 5.36 10.19 10.29
N VAL A 108 5.92 11.34 10.67
CA VAL A 108 5.39 12.19 11.75
C VAL A 108 4.05 12.83 11.36
N GLU A 109 3.91 13.33 10.14
CA GLU A 109 2.64 13.89 9.65
C GLU A 109 1.51 12.87 9.58
N MET A 110 1.88 11.61 9.34
CA MET A 110 0.92 10.51 9.28
C MET A 110 0.61 9.95 10.66
N ALA A 111 1.60 9.81 11.56
CA ALA A 111 1.43 9.22 12.89
C ALA A 111 0.59 10.05 13.88
N GLY A 112 0.39 11.34 13.61
CA GLY A 112 -0.48 12.24 14.40
C GLY A 112 -1.96 12.14 14.05
#